data_AF-A0A7X5F8Q7-F1
#
_entry.id   AF-A0A7X5F8Q7-F1
#
_cell.length_a   1.000
_cell.length_b   1.000
_cell.length_c   1.000
_cell.angle_alpha   90.00
_cell.angle_beta   90.00
_cell.angle_gamma   90.00
#
_symmetry.space_group_name_H-M   'P 1'
#
loop_
_entity.id
_entity.type
_entity.pdbx_description
1 polymer ?
#
loop_
_entity_poly.entity_id
_entity_poly.type
_entity_poly.pdbx_seq_one_letter_code
_entity_poly.pdbx_strand_id
1 'polypeptide(L)'
;MKKGIIAIVIVALIAVAGFGYYKGWFSGSPESFKGATLTVPGTKDITVVLDTTSPSSTNNYPMGEYNDGDAERGTVVVLEDKAEKMSDGRTVAPFAHNSGGSGEFLYLGLFDAKLKHLSSFPIGDRIDITSIDVSGITITINYMIHGEGQAMYEDPNTPATLTLDVVGEKLVKRIVN
;
A
#
# COMPACT_ATOMS: atom_id res chain seq x y z
N MET A 1 -53.00 20.79 0.95
CA MET A 1 -52.00 21.03 -0.11
C MET A 1 -51.15 22.23 0.26
N LYS A 2 -49.86 22.03 0.54
CA LYS A 2 -48.74 22.96 0.32
C LYS A 2 -47.47 22.23 0.75
N LYS A 3 -46.75 21.68 -0.23
CA LYS A 3 -45.41 21.11 -0.06
C LYS A 3 -44.44 22.30 0.06
N GLY A 4 -43.79 22.46 1.20
CA GLY A 4 -42.69 23.40 1.35
C GLY A 4 -41.42 22.77 0.78
N ILE A 5 -40.94 23.32 -0.34
CA ILE A 5 -39.62 22.99 -0.90
C ILE A 5 -38.62 23.91 -0.20
N ILE A 6 -37.72 23.34 0.60
CA ILE A 6 -36.58 24.07 1.13
C ILE A 6 -35.48 23.98 0.08
N ALA A 7 -35.24 25.09 -0.63
CA ALA A 7 -34.07 25.25 -1.47
C ALA A 7 -32.88 25.60 -0.58
N ILE A 8 -31.91 24.68 -0.45
CA ILE A 8 -30.63 24.98 0.18
C ILE A 8 -29.69 25.47 -0.92
N VAL A 9 -29.42 26.76 -0.92
CA VAL A 9 -28.36 27.38 -1.73
C VAL A 9 -27.04 27.19 -0.97
N ILE A 10 -26.16 26.33 -1.48
CA ILE A 10 -24.79 26.23 -0.97
C ILE A 10 -23.92 27.13 -1.83
N VAL A 11 -23.46 28.23 -1.23
CA VAL A 11 -22.45 29.13 -1.80
C VAL A 11 -21.09 28.46 -1.64
N ALA A 12 -20.44 28.14 -2.77
CA ALA A 12 -19.07 27.63 -2.79
C ALA A 12 -18.09 28.79 -2.57
N LEU A 13 -17.33 28.72 -1.48
CA LEU A 13 -16.18 29.59 -1.23
C LEU A 13 -14.92 28.79 -1.59
N ILE A 14 -14.33 29.17 -2.73
CA ILE A 14 -13.08 28.62 -3.24
C ILE A 14 -11.93 29.27 -2.46
N ALA A 15 -11.18 28.46 -1.72
CA ALA A 15 -9.83 28.82 -1.25
C ALA A 15 -8.84 27.84 -1.89
N VAL A 16 -7.99 28.38 -2.75
CA VAL A 16 -6.94 27.68 -3.49
C VAL A 16 -5.74 27.45 -2.56
N ALA A 17 -5.40 26.19 -2.31
CA ALA A 17 -4.06 25.80 -1.86
C ALA A 17 -3.77 24.34 -2.26
N GLY A 18 -2.81 24.17 -3.17
CA GLY A 18 -1.87 23.04 -3.23
C GLY A 18 -2.39 21.60 -3.35
N PHE A 19 -2.16 21.02 -4.53
CA PHE A 19 -2.02 19.59 -4.83
C PHE A 19 -3.28 18.71 -4.73
N GLY A 20 -3.58 18.07 -5.87
CA GLY A 20 -4.86 17.46 -6.16
C GLY A 20 -5.19 16.22 -5.33
N TYR A 21 -6.36 16.25 -4.72
CA TYR A 21 -7.10 15.06 -4.32
C TYR A 21 -8.50 15.16 -4.94
N TYR A 22 -8.68 14.53 -6.10
CA TYR A 22 -10.00 14.07 -6.52
C TYR A 22 -10.06 12.57 -6.22
N LYS A 23 -10.37 12.20 -4.97
CA LYS A 23 -10.85 10.85 -4.67
C LYS A 23 -12.37 10.87 -4.86
N GLY A 24 -12.80 10.38 -6.01
CA GLY A 24 -14.21 10.24 -6.36
C GLY A 24 -14.96 9.42 -5.31
N TRP A 25 -16.21 9.82 -5.09
CA TRP A 25 -17.19 9.38 -4.08
C TRP A 25 -17.57 7.87 -4.11
N PHE A 26 -16.84 7.00 -4.80
CA PHE A 26 -17.14 5.57 -4.84
C PHE A 26 -15.86 4.73 -4.76
N SER A 27 -15.37 4.50 -3.54
CA SER A 27 -14.60 3.31 -3.21
C SER A 27 -14.85 3.02 -1.73
N GLY A 28 -15.45 1.86 -1.42
CA GLY A 28 -15.52 1.42 -0.02
C GLY A 28 -14.11 1.40 0.54
N SER A 29 -13.90 1.96 1.73
CA SER A 29 -12.62 1.80 2.43
C SER A 29 -12.30 0.30 2.47
N PRO A 30 -11.09 -0.13 2.07
CA PRO A 30 -10.67 -1.51 2.29
C PRO A 30 -10.98 -1.92 3.72
N GLU A 31 -11.39 -3.17 3.93
CA GLU A 31 -11.40 -3.74 5.27
C GLU A 31 -10.01 -3.53 5.88
N SER A 32 -9.95 -3.03 7.11
CA SER A 32 -8.67 -2.74 7.76
C SER A 32 -7.82 -4.00 7.79
N PHE A 33 -6.53 -3.85 7.50
CA PHE A 33 -5.58 -4.96 7.60
C PHE A 33 -5.27 -5.34 9.05
N LYS A 34 -5.84 -4.65 10.04
CA LYS A 34 -5.66 -5.01 11.46
C LYS A 34 -6.17 -6.43 11.73
N GLY A 35 -5.30 -7.26 12.30
CA GLY A 35 -5.54 -8.67 12.58
C GLY A 35 -5.28 -9.61 11.41
N ALA A 36 -4.93 -9.09 10.23
CA ALA A 36 -4.48 -9.91 9.11
C ALA A 36 -3.12 -10.55 9.41
N THR A 37 -2.80 -11.62 8.68
CA THR A 37 -1.51 -12.30 8.77
C THR A 37 -0.66 -12.05 7.53
N LEU A 38 0.62 -11.77 7.76
CA LEU A 38 1.61 -11.50 6.72
C LEU A 38 2.83 -12.39 6.90
N THR A 39 3.28 -13.05 5.84
CA THR A 39 4.53 -13.80 5.84
C THR A 39 5.66 -12.87 5.41
N VAL A 40 6.64 -12.67 6.27
CA VAL A 40 7.70 -11.68 6.09
C VAL A 40 8.65 -12.15 4.96
N PRO A 41 8.81 -11.36 3.88
CA PRO A 41 9.68 -11.74 2.77
C PRO A 41 11.13 -11.91 3.21
N GLY A 42 11.84 -12.87 2.61
CA GLY A 42 13.27 -13.10 2.87
C GLY A 42 13.60 -13.72 4.22
N THR A 43 12.59 -14.12 5.00
CA THR A 43 12.74 -14.83 6.28
C THR A 43 12.46 -16.33 6.12
N LYS A 44 12.72 -17.11 7.17
CA LYS A 44 12.31 -18.54 7.25
C LYS A 44 10.82 -18.69 7.54
N ASP A 45 9.98 -18.17 6.64
CA ASP A 45 8.51 -18.22 6.72
C ASP A 45 7.92 -17.63 8.02
N ILE A 46 8.60 -16.63 8.61
CA ILE A 46 8.08 -15.92 9.77
C ILE A 46 6.75 -15.27 9.38
N THR A 47 5.70 -15.58 10.13
CA THR A 47 4.37 -15.00 9.93
C THR A 47 4.02 -14.11 11.11
N VAL A 48 3.60 -12.89 10.80
CA VAL A 48 3.22 -11.88 11.78
C VAL A 48 1.74 -11.58 11.71
N VAL A 49 1.14 -11.27 12.85
CA VAL A 49 -0.20 -10.70 12.94
C VAL A 49 -0.06 -9.18 12.95
N LEU A 50 -0.88 -8.48 12.17
CA LEU A 50 -0.91 -7.02 12.14
C LEU A 50 -1.79 -6.47 13.27
N ASP A 51 -1.36 -6.62 14.52
CA ASP A 51 -2.14 -6.28 15.72
C ASP A 51 -1.76 -4.94 16.37
N THR A 52 -0.63 -4.35 15.95
CA THR A 52 -0.15 -3.04 16.38
C THR A 52 -0.41 -1.96 15.31
N THR A 53 0.02 -0.73 15.58
CA THR A 53 -0.12 0.38 14.65
C THR A 53 1.16 1.20 14.56
N SER A 54 1.57 1.52 13.33
CA SER A 54 2.62 2.51 13.06
C SER A 54 1.95 3.87 12.80
N PRO A 55 2.19 4.89 13.64
CA PRO A 55 1.62 6.21 13.44
C PRO A 55 2.30 6.95 12.29
N SER A 56 1.50 7.58 11.44
CA SER A 56 1.88 8.60 10.47
C SER A 56 1.22 9.93 10.87
N SER A 57 1.61 11.03 10.21
CA SER A 57 1.01 12.35 10.42
C SER A 57 -0.49 12.39 10.17
N THR A 58 -1.02 11.48 9.32
CA THR A 58 -2.42 11.46 8.90
C THR A 58 -3.15 10.16 9.18
N ASN A 59 -2.44 9.03 9.31
CA ASN A 59 -3.02 7.69 9.40
C ASN A 59 -2.31 6.83 10.47
N ASN A 60 -3.00 5.83 11.00
CA ASN A 60 -2.39 4.76 11.79
C ASN A 60 -2.39 3.49 10.95
N TYR A 61 -1.23 3.05 10.50
CA TYR A 61 -1.11 1.88 9.62
C TYR A 61 -1.03 0.59 10.42
N PRO A 62 -1.73 -0.49 10.01
CA PRO A 62 -1.58 -1.80 10.63
C PRO A 62 -0.13 -2.28 10.56
N MET A 63 0.39 -2.70 11.71
CA MET A 63 1.78 -3.09 11.87
C MET A 63 1.89 -4.44 12.58
N GLY A 64 2.87 -5.23 12.17
CA GLY A 64 3.31 -6.43 12.87
C GLY A 64 4.79 -6.33 13.21
N GLU A 65 5.17 -6.81 14.39
CA GLU A 65 6.56 -6.94 14.81
C GLU A 65 6.92 -8.42 14.89
N TYR A 66 8.18 -8.75 14.59
CA TYR A 66 8.71 -10.08 14.81
C TYR A 66 10.08 -10.03 15.46
N ASN A 67 10.35 -11.05 16.26
CA ASN A 67 11.63 -11.26 16.92
C ASN A 67 11.80 -12.77 17.13
N ASP A 68 12.53 -13.41 16.23
CA ASP A 68 12.92 -14.82 16.30
C ASP A 68 14.27 -14.96 17.04
N GLY A 69 14.37 -14.33 18.20
CA GLY A 69 15.59 -14.30 19.02
C GLY A 69 16.75 -13.55 18.37
N ASP A 70 17.94 -14.16 18.37
CA ASP A 70 19.18 -13.51 17.91
C ASP A 70 19.34 -13.46 16.37
N ALA A 71 18.46 -14.13 15.62
CA ALA A 71 18.64 -14.32 14.18
C ALA A 71 17.92 -13.28 13.33
N GLU A 72 16.64 -13.01 13.62
CA GLU A 72 15.79 -12.17 12.76
C GLU A 72 14.81 -11.36 13.60
N ARG A 73 14.85 -10.03 13.46
CA ARG A 73 13.90 -9.11 14.08
C ARG A 73 13.52 -8.01 13.11
N GLY A 74 12.32 -7.47 13.25
CA GLY A 74 11.88 -6.40 12.37
C GLY A 74 10.42 -6.05 12.52
N THR A 75 9.98 -5.16 11.65
CA THR A 75 8.61 -4.68 11.57
C THR A 75 8.12 -4.74 10.14
N VAL A 76 6.82 -4.96 9.99
CA VAL A 76 6.10 -4.78 8.73
C VAL A 76 4.95 -3.82 8.93
N VAL A 77 4.76 -2.89 7.99
CA VAL A 77 3.71 -1.86 8.06
C VAL A 77 2.94 -1.88 6.74
N VAL A 78 1.63 -2.13 6.79
CA VAL A 78 0.78 -2.14 5.59
C VAL A 78 0.23 -0.75 5.33
N LEU A 79 0.49 -0.22 4.14
CA LEU A 79 0.00 1.07 3.66
C LEU A 79 -1.42 0.89 3.09
N GLU A 80 -2.38 0.63 3.99
CA GLU A 80 -3.75 0.24 3.61
C GLU A 80 -4.54 1.33 2.87
N ASP A 81 -4.10 2.58 2.94
CA ASP A 81 -4.67 3.72 2.20
C ASP A 81 -4.41 3.65 0.68
N LYS A 82 -3.39 2.86 0.28
CA LYS A 82 -3.00 2.55 -1.09
C LYS A 82 -3.42 1.14 -1.52
N ALA A 83 -4.20 0.44 -0.69
CA ALA A 83 -4.68 -0.91 -1.02
C ALA A 83 -5.80 -0.85 -2.06
N GLU A 84 -5.76 -1.79 -3.01
CA GLU A 84 -6.74 -1.91 -4.10
C GLU A 84 -7.36 -3.30 -4.12
N LYS A 85 -8.70 -3.35 -4.25
CA LYS A 85 -9.43 -4.60 -4.38
C LYS A 85 -9.46 -5.04 -5.85
N MET A 86 -9.20 -6.33 -6.05
CA MET A 86 -9.33 -6.99 -7.34
C MET A 86 -10.77 -7.47 -7.57
N SER A 87 -11.15 -7.68 -8.83
CA SER A 87 -12.49 -8.12 -9.21
C SER A 87 -12.88 -9.50 -8.69
N ASP A 88 -11.90 -10.34 -8.33
CA ASP A 88 -12.10 -11.68 -7.77
C ASP A 88 -12.14 -11.70 -6.23
N GLY A 89 -12.17 -10.52 -5.60
CA GLY A 89 -12.24 -10.36 -4.15
C GLY A 89 -10.89 -10.35 -3.43
N ARG A 90 -9.79 -10.66 -4.13
CA ARG A 90 -8.43 -10.49 -3.57
C ARG A 90 -8.10 -9.02 -3.41
N THR A 91 -7.10 -8.74 -2.59
CA THR A 91 -6.63 -7.38 -2.34
C THR A 91 -5.12 -7.32 -2.58
N VAL A 92 -4.65 -6.24 -3.19
CA VAL A 92 -3.23 -5.90 -3.22
C VAL A 92 -2.99 -4.70 -2.33
N ALA A 93 -1.93 -4.75 -1.53
CA ALA A 93 -1.56 -3.65 -0.65
C ALA A 93 -0.04 -3.54 -0.55
N PRO A 94 0.52 -2.32 -0.63
CA PRO A 94 1.93 -2.13 -0.38
C PRO A 94 2.21 -2.25 1.12
N PHE A 95 3.39 -2.78 1.44
CA PHE A 95 3.87 -2.79 2.82
C PHE A 95 5.37 -2.52 2.88
N ALA A 96 5.76 -1.83 3.94
CA ALA A 96 7.15 -1.58 4.30
C ALA A 96 7.66 -2.68 5.22
N HIS A 97 8.89 -3.11 5.01
CA HIS A 97 9.59 -4.07 5.84
C HIS A 97 10.94 -3.49 6.30
N ASN A 98 11.17 -3.51 7.61
CA ASN A 98 12.42 -3.12 8.22
C ASN A 98 12.94 -4.29 9.07
N SER A 99 14.19 -4.72 8.84
CA SER A 99 14.81 -5.85 9.55
C SER A 99 15.76 -5.40 10.68
N GLY A 100 15.43 -4.34 11.40
CA GLY A 100 16.20 -3.85 12.56
C GLY A 100 17.41 -2.95 12.24
N GLY A 101 17.45 -2.39 11.03
CA GLY A 101 18.45 -1.41 10.57
C GLY A 101 17.79 -0.09 10.15
N SER A 102 18.50 0.73 9.38
CA SER A 102 17.94 1.98 8.83
C SER A 102 17.20 1.79 7.50
N GLY A 103 17.36 0.63 6.83
CA GLY A 103 16.71 0.35 5.54
C GLY A 103 15.20 0.18 5.66
N GLU A 104 14.47 0.50 4.59
CA GLU A 104 13.03 0.27 4.52
C GLU A 104 12.67 -0.25 3.13
N PHE A 105 12.35 -1.53 3.05
CA PHE A 105 12.06 -2.19 1.79
C PHE A 105 10.56 -2.24 1.54
N LEU A 106 10.13 -1.71 0.41
CA LEU A 106 8.73 -1.74 -0.01
C LEU A 106 8.46 -2.96 -0.89
N TYR A 107 7.37 -3.63 -0.56
CA TYR A 107 6.83 -4.77 -1.28
C TYR A 107 5.37 -4.50 -1.67
N LEU A 108 4.90 -5.12 -2.74
CA LEU A 108 3.48 -5.30 -2.98
C LEU A 108 3.08 -6.67 -2.43
N GLY A 109 2.12 -6.73 -1.50
CA GLY A 109 1.51 -7.97 -1.04
C GLY A 109 0.22 -8.28 -1.80
N LEU A 110 -0.01 -9.57 -2.08
CA LEU A 110 -1.26 -10.12 -2.56
C LEU A 110 -1.93 -10.88 -1.42
N PHE A 111 -3.21 -10.61 -1.18
CA PHE A 111 -3.99 -11.17 -0.10
C PHE A 111 -5.29 -11.79 -0.62
N ASP A 112 -5.75 -12.85 0.04
CA ASP A 112 -7.05 -13.44 -0.26
C ASP A 112 -8.21 -12.56 0.23
N ALA A 113 -9.45 -13.02 0.02
CA ALA A 113 -10.65 -12.31 0.43
C ALA A 113 -10.80 -12.13 1.96
N LYS A 114 -10.00 -12.84 2.77
CA LYS A 114 -9.96 -12.74 4.23
C LYS A 114 -8.69 -12.03 4.71
N LEU A 115 -7.99 -11.34 3.80
CA LEU A 115 -6.72 -10.66 4.05
C LEU A 115 -5.59 -11.60 4.53
N LYS A 116 -5.65 -12.89 4.22
CA LYS A 116 -4.51 -13.79 4.41
C LYS A 116 -3.48 -13.52 3.31
N HIS A 117 -2.24 -13.28 3.69
CA HIS A 117 -1.15 -13.10 2.74
C HIS A 117 -0.90 -14.35 1.89
N LEU A 118 -0.80 -14.15 0.57
CA LEU A 118 -0.59 -15.20 -0.43
C LEU A 118 0.83 -15.13 -1.00
N SER A 119 1.27 -13.95 -1.41
CA SER A 119 2.62 -13.71 -1.93
C SER A 119 2.96 -12.22 -1.90
N SER A 120 4.24 -11.92 -2.07
CA SER A 120 4.73 -10.56 -2.19
C SER A 120 5.72 -10.42 -3.33
N PHE A 121 5.88 -9.19 -3.83
CA PHE A 121 6.86 -8.85 -4.84
C PHE A 121 7.66 -7.62 -4.39
N PRO A 122 9.01 -7.64 -4.43
CA PRO A 122 9.82 -6.49 -4.04
C PRO A 122 9.67 -5.35 -5.05
N ILE A 123 9.38 -4.14 -4.57
CA ILE A 123 9.28 -2.94 -5.40
C ILE A 123 10.59 -2.15 -5.36
N GLY A 124 11.13 -1.91 -4.16
CA GLY A 124 12.37 -1.14 -3.98
C GLY A 124 12.68 -0.80 -2.52
N ASP A 125 13.77 -0.04 -2.30
CA ASP A 125 14.20 0.49 -1.01
C ASP A 125 13.88 2.00 -0.95
N ARG A 126 13.24 2.45 0.14
CA ARG A 126 12.87 3.86 0.41
C ARG A 126 12.22 4.59 -0.79
N ILE A 127 11.31 3.92 -1.47
CA ILE A 127 10.55 4.52 -2.58
C ILE A 127 9.29 5.25 -2.07
N ASP A 128 8.75 6.16 -2.88
CA ASP A 128 7.44 6.77 -2.63
C ASP A 128 6.40 6.28 -3.65
N ILE A 129 5.41 5.50 -3.20
CA ILE A 129 4.36 4.97 -4.08
C ILE A 129 3.33 6.06 -4.35
N THR A 130 3.18 6.47 -5.60
CA THR A 130 2.24 7.52 -6.00
C THR A 130 0.86 6.95 -6.30
N SER A 131 0.77 5.79 -6.95
CA SER A 131 -0.49 5.12 -7.27
C SER A 131 -0.33 3.62 -7.48
N ILE A 132 -1.41 2.89 -7.22
CA ILE A 132 -1.58 1.49 -7.59
C ILE A 132 -2.90 1.41 -8.35
N ASP A 133 -2.86 0.86 -9.56
CA ASP A 133 -4.02 0.68 -10.41
C ASP A 133 -4.18 -0.81 -10.74
N VAL A 134 -5.37 -1.34 -10.50
CA VAL A 134 -5.71 -2.73 -10.79
C VAL A 134 -6.67 -2.80 -11.98
N SER A 135 -6.29 -3.57 -13.00
CA SER A 135 -7.12 -3.84 -14.18
C SER A 135 -7.13 -5.34 -14.48
N GLY A 136 -8.17 -6.03 -14.01
CA GLY A 136 -8.28 -7.49 -14.09
C GLY A 136 -7.18 -8.15 -13.29
N ILE A 137 -6.30 -8.91 -13.95
CA ILE A 137 -5.12 -9.54 -13.33
C ILE A 137 -3.87 -8.66 -13.34
N THR A 138 -3.93 -7.50 -13.99
CA THR A 138 -2.79 -6.59 -14.15
C THR A 138 -2.78 -5.59 -13.01
N ILE A 139 -1.62 -5.35 -12.43
CA ILE A 139 -1.38 -4.31 -11.44
C ILE A 139 -0.30 -3.37 -12.00
N THR A 140 -0.57 -2.08 -12.01
CA THR A 140 0.41 -1.04 -12.35
C THR A 140 0.71 -0.22 -11.12
N ILE A 141 1.99 -0.12 -10.76
CA ILE A 141 2.46 0.66 -9.62
C ILE A 141 3.29 1.81 -10.20
N ASN A 142 2.90 3.04 -9.90
CA ASN A 142 3.72 4.21 -10.16
C ASN A 142 4.32 4.69 -8.85
N TYR A 143 5.61 5.02 -8.88
CA TYR A 143 6.37 5.37 -7.69
C TYR A 143 7.57 6.25 -8.04
N MET A 144 8.17 6.86 -7.02
CA MET A 144 9.38 7.64 -7.13
C MET A 144 10.54 6.85 -6.51
N ILE A 145 11.69 6.87 -7.18
CA ILE A 145 12.97 6.33 -6.71
C ILE A 145 13.99 7.46 -6.55
N HIS A 146 15.08 7.17 -5.84
CA HIS A 146 16.23 8.04 -5.78
C HIS A 146 16.98 8.06 -7.11
N GLY A 147 17.28 9.25 -7.62
CA GLY A 147 18.07 9.44 -8.83
C GLY A 147 19.56 9.14 -8.64
N GLU A 148 20.32 9.16 -9.73
CA GLU A 148 21.77 8.99 -9.66
C GLU A 148 22.43 10.11 -8.82
N GLY A 149 23.22 9.72 -7.82
CA GLY A 149 23.90 10.65 -6.92
C GLY A 149 23.00 11.27 -5.85
N GLN A 150 21.71 10.95 -5.81
CA GLN A 150 20.79 11.41 -4.77
C GLN A 150 21.07 10.70 -3.44
N ALA A 151 20.98 11.43 -2.32
CA ALA A 151 21.18 10.83 -1.01
C ALA A 151 19.91 10.10 -0.53
N MET A 152 20.07 8.94 0.12
CA MET A 152 18.95 8.10 0.58
C MET A 152 18.16 8.67 1.77
N TYR A 153 18.49 9.87 2.26
CA TYR A 153 17.69 10.61 3.25
C TYR A 153 16.81 11.68 2.60
N GLU A 154 17.05 12.01 1.33
CA GLU A 154 16.23 12.94 0.57
C GLU A 154 14.99 12.22 0.04
N ASP A 155 13.93 12.97 -0.24
CA ASP A 155 12.72 12.38 -0.83
C ASP A 155 13.00 11.93 -2.28
N PRO A 156 12.61 10.71 -2.66
CA PRO A 156 12.84 10.21 -4.02
C PRO A 156 12.12 11.09 -5.05
N ASN A 157 12.78 11.38 -6.17
CA ASN A 157 12.30 12.37 -7.15
C ASN A 157 12.30 11.87 -8.60
N THR A 158 12.72 10.64 -8.85
CA THR A 158 12.79 10.07 -10.19
C THR A 158 11.61 9.12 -10.40
N PRO A 159 10.71 9.36 -11.37
CA PRO A 159 9.55 8.51 -11.57
C PRO A 159 9.93 7.13 -12.13
N ALA A 160 9.24 6.11 -11.67
CA ALA A 160 9.35 4.72 -12.11
C ALA A 160 7.96 4.05 -12.17
N THR A 161 7.87 3.02 -13.00
CA THR A 161 6.65 2.22 -13.16
C THR A 161 7.00 0.73 -13.12
N LEU A 162 6.22 -0.03 -12.36
CA LEU A 162 6.30 -1.49 -12.28
C LEU A 162 4.94 -2.06 -12.65
N THR A 163 4.93 -2.97 -13.63
CA THR A 163 3.72 -3.73 -13.99
C THR A 163 3.88 -5.18 -13.57
N LEU A 164 2.91 -5.66 -12.81
CA LEU A 164 2.82 -7.04 -12.33
C LEU A 164 1.56 -7.70 -12.86
N ASP A 165 1.62 -9.03 -12.99
CA ASP A 165 0.48 -9.89 -13.22
C ASP A 165 0.26 -10.82 -12.04
N VAL A 166 -1.02 -11.10 -11.78
CA VAL A 166 -1.41 -12.13 -10.84
C VAL A 166 -1.59 -13.46 -11.57
N VAL A 167 -0.75 -14.44 -11.25
CA VAL A 167 -0.77 -15.79 -11.83
C VAL A 167 -0.97 -16.80 -10.70
N GLY A 168 -2.18 -17.33 -10.58
CA GLY A 168 -2.57 -18.11 -9.39
C GLY A 168 -2.47 -17.24 -8.14
N GLU A 169 -1.76 -17.71 -7.12
CA GLU A 169 -1.54 -16.98 -5.85
C GLU A 169 -0.25 -16.15 -5.85
N LYS A 170 0.36 -15.91 -7.02
CA LYS A 170 1.67 -15.24 -7.15
C LYS A 170 1.59 -13.93 -7.92
N LEU A 171 2.39 -12.97 -7.49
CA LEU A 171 2.74 -11.77 -8.24
C LEU A 171 3.96 -12.04 -9.14
N VAL A 172 3.86 -11.70 -10.41
CA VAL A 172 4.92 -11.91 -11.40
C VAL A 172 5.16 -10.63 -12.18
N LYS A 173 6.42 -10.23 -12.37
CA LYS A 173 6.74 -9.07 -13.22
C LYS A 173 6.28 -9.33 -14.65
N ARG A 174 5.46 -8.42 -15.19
CA ARG A 174 5.04 -8.48 -16.58
C ARG A 174 6.24 -8.14 -17.47
N ILE A 175 6.54 -9.04 -18.40
CA ILE A 175 7.54 -8.82 -19.45
C ILE A 175 6.75 -8.43 -20.71
N VAL A 176 6.90 -7.18 -21.13
CA VAL A 176 6.36 -6.71 -22.42
C VAL A 176 7.46 -6.93 -23.45
N ASN A 177 7.22 -7.86 -24.38
CA ASN A 177 8.08 -8.10 -25.54
C ASN A 177 7.75 -7.13 -26.67
#